data_AF-A0A2T2TN86-F1
#
_entry.id   AF-A0A2T2TN86-F1
#
_cell.length_a   1.000
_cell.length_b   1.000
_cell.length_c   1.000
_cell.angle_alpha   90.00
_cell.angle_beta   90.00
_cell.angle_gamma   90.00
#
_symmetry.space_group_name_H-M   'P 1'
#
loop_
_entity.id
_entity.type
_entity.pdbx_description
1 polymer ?
#
loop_
_entity_poly.entity_id
_entity_poly.type
_entity_poly.pdbx_seq_one_letter_code
_entity_poly.pdbx_strand_id
1 'polypeptide(L)'
;MALDRRRFLEACSGLGLSGLFPGALYAQVNDDDPSITTDHVAAAETIAGLSFTDKERKLLVETLNDRLGSYEALREQDLPNSRAPASTFDPRRGGASVPDVPESEEGADISLPSAQRPESAEDLAYASVVELAQLLRSRAVTSVELTELALERLRQHDDALEAVVTYTEDRALDAARQADKELDNGDWRGPLHGVPYGAKDLLAVKGSPTTWGAKPYENQTIDETATVIQKLDAAGAVLVAKLSLGALAWGDVWFGGQTKNPWNLDQGSSGSSAGPAAAVSAGCVPFAIGSET
;
A
#
# COMPACT_ATOMS: atom_id res chain seq x y z
N MET A 1 -14.70 -23.80 -41.68
CA MET A 1 -13.51 -24.19 -40.88
C MET A 1 -13.03 -22.96 -40.16
N ALA A 2 -13.07 -22.95 -38.82
CA ALA A 2 -12.59 -21.82 -38.03
C ALA A 2 -11.05 -21.77 -38.11
N LEU A 3 -10.49 -20.60 -38.43
CA LEU A 3 -9.05 -20.36 -38.38
C LEU A 3 -8.65 -20.19 -36.91
N ASP A 4 -7.91 -21.16 -36.39
CA ASP A 4 -7.18 -21.04 -35.13
C ASP A 4 -6.08 -19.96 -35.26
N ARG A 5 -5.91 -19.16 -34.21
CA ARG A 5 -4.87 -18.14 -34.02
C ARG A 5 -3.50 -18.58 -34.54
N ARG A 6 -3.12 -19.84 -34.31
CA ARG A 6 -1.81 -20.36 -34.75
C ARG A 6 -1.70 -20.45 -36.26
N ARG A 7 -2.76 -20.92 -36.94
CA ARG A 7 -2.84 -20.99 -38.41
C ARG A 7 -2.96 -19.61 -39.05
N PHE A 8 -3.63 -18.66 -38.39
CA PHE A 8 -3.69 -17.28 -38.84
C PHE A 8 -2.29 -16.62 -38.79
N LEU A 9 -1.56 -16.78 -37.69
CA LEU A 9 -0.21 -16.23 -37.56
C LEU A 9 0.79 -16.88 -38.53
N GLU A 10 0.71 -18.21 -38.74
CA GLU A 10 1.50 -18.90 -39.76
C GLU A 10 1.21 -18.38 -41.17
N ALA A 11 -0.07 -18.20 -41.53
CA ALA A 11 -0.45 -17.66 -42.84
C ALA A 11 0.03 -16.21 -43.04
N CYS A 12 -0.05 -15.36 -42.01
CA CYS A 12 0.46 -13.99 -42.06
C CYS A 12 1.99 -13.94 -42.17
N SER A 13 2.71 -14.86 -41.52
CA SER A 13 4.17 -14.94 -41.63
C SER A 13 4.64 -15.43 -43.01
N GLY A 14 3.92 -16.38 -43.62
CA GLY A 14 4.24 -16.90 -44.96
C GLY A 14 3.98 -15.94 -46.12
N LEU A 15 3.12 -14.93 -45.91
CA LEU A 15 2.78 -13.90 -46.90
C LEU A 15 3.58 -12.59 -46.74
N GLY A 16 4.55 -12.53 -45.82
CA GLY A 16 5.29 -11.29 -45.52
C GLY A 16 4.44 -10.20 -44.86
N LEU A 17 3.24 -10.55 -44.38
CA LEU A 17 2.29 -9.64 -43.75
C LEU A 17 2.66 -9.27 -42.30
N SER A 18 3.69 -9.90 -41.72
CA SER A 18 4.21 -9.51 -40.40
C SER A 18 4.81 -8.09 -40.37
N GLY A 19 5.28 -7.58 -41.51
CA GLY A 19 5.73 -6.18 -41.65
C GLY A 19 4.61 -5.21 -42.07
N LEU A 20 3.54 -5.72 -42.69
CA LEU A 20 2.45 -4.89 -43.22
C LEU A 20 1.28 -4.72 -42.24
N PHE A 21 1.05 -5.66 -41.32
CA PHE A 21 0.01 -5.48 -40.30
C PHE A 21 0.29 -4.31 -39.34
N PRO A 22 1.52 -4.13 -38.81
CA PRO A 22 1.86 -2.93 -38.05
C PRO A 22 1.72 -1.68 -38.93
N GLY A 23 2.18 -1.73 -40.18
CA GLY A 23 2.13 -0.59 -41.11
C GLY A 23 0.71 -0.18 -41.54
N ALA A 24 -0.21 -1.13 -41.71
CA ALA A 24 -1.60 -0.87 -42.07
C ALA A 24 -2.44 -0.46 -40.85
N LEU A 25 -2.16 -0.99 -39.65
CA LEU A 25 -2.69 -0.44 -38.40
C LEU A 25 -2.16 0.98 -38.18
N TYR A 26 -0.86 1.21 -38.37
CA TYR A 26 -0.23 2.52 -38.25
C TYR A 26 -0.77 3.51 -39.28
N ALA A 27 -1.07 3.05 -40.50
CA ALA A 27 -1.71 3.87 -41.54
C ALA A 27 -3.19 4.16 -41.27
N GLN A 28 -3.89 3.34 -40.47
CA GLN A 28 -5.23 3.66 -39.96
C GLN A 28 -5.21 4.55 -38.71
N VAL A 29 -4.07 4.64 -38.03
CA VAL A 29 -3.82 5.54 -36.88
C VAL A 29 -3.20 6.87 -37.33
N ASN A 30 -2.98 7.05 -38.64
CA ASN A 30 -2.52 8.30 -39.24
C ASN A 30 -3.71 9.27 -39.43
N ASP A 31 -4.48 9.47 -38.36
CA ASP A 31 -5.29 10.68 -38.22
C ASP A 31 -4.33 11.83 -37.88
N ASP A 32 -4.63 13.04 -38.36
CA ASP A 32 -3.88 14.26 -38.01
C ASP A 32 -3.92 14.56 -36.48
N ASP A 33 -4.73 13.80 -35.73
CA ASP A 33 -4.81 13.81 -34.28
C ASP A 33 -4.12 12.57 -33.69
N PRO A 34 -3.01 12.72 -32.95
CA PRO A 34 -2.31 11.61 -32.32
C PRO A 34 -3.08 10.97 -31.15
N SER A 35 -4.27 11.49 -30.80
CA SER A 35 -5.03 11.01 -29.64
C SER A 35 -5.55 9.58 -29.78
N ILE A 36 -5.50 8.85 -28.68
CA ILE A 36 -6.04 7.49 -28.58
C ILE A 36 -7.56 7.57 -28.40
N THR A 37 -8.32 6.81 -29.18
CA THR A 37 -9.79 6.79 -29.14
C THR A 37 -10.33 5.45 -28.63
N THR A 38 -11.63 5.36 -28.37
CA THR A 38 -12.28 4.10 -27.97
C THR A 38 -12.20 3.03 -29.06
N ASP A 39 -12.13 3.44 -30.33
CA ASP A 39 -12.01 2.53 -31.46
C ASP A 39 -10.60 1.91 -31.51
N HIS A 40 -9.57 2.69 -31.17
CA HIS A 40 -8.22 2.16 -30.98
C HIS A 40 -8.18 1.09 -29.87
N VAL A 41 -8.89 1.32 -28.76
CA VAL A 41 -9.01 0.34 -27.66
C VAL A 41 -9.76 -0.92 -28.13
N ALA A 42 -10.88 -0.78 -28.83
CA ALA A 42 -11.67 -1.92 -29.32
C ALA A 42 -10.90 -2.78 -30.35
N ALA A 43 -10.10 -2.15 -31.21
CA ALA A 43 -9.21 -2.87 -32.12
C ALA A 43 -8.14 -3.66 -31.35
N ALA A 44 -7.54 -3.06 -30.32
CA ALA A 44 -6.54 -3.71 -29.48
C ALA A 44 -7.11 -4.87 -28.64
N GLU A 45 -8.34 -4.75 -28.14
CA GLU A 45 -9.05 -5.81 -27.39
C GLU A 45 -9.06 -7.14 -28.15
N THR A 46 -9.37 -7.07 -29.45
CA THR A 46 -9.45 -8.26 -30.32
C THR A 46 -8.10 -8.97 -30.41
N ILE A 47 -7.01 -8.20 -30.51
CA ILE A 47 -5.64 -8.74 -30.60
C ILE A 47 -5.21 -9.32 -29.24
N ALA A 48 -5.55 -8.62 -28.16
CA ALA A 48 -5.22 -9.01 -26.79
C ALA A 48 -6.07 -10.18 -26.26
N GLY A 49 -7.20 -10.49 -26.91
CA GLY A 49 -8.16 -11.48 -26.42
C GLY A 49 -8.91 -11.01 -25.17
N LEU A 50 -9.11 -9.69 -25.04
CA LEU A 50 -9.84 -9.05 -23.94
C LEU A 50 -11.19 -8.52 -24.43
N SER A 51 -12.08 -8.16 -23.52
CA SER A 51 -13.36 -7.54 -23.85
C SER A 51 -13.75 -6.56 -22.76
N PHE A 52 -14.01 -5.31 -23.15
CA PHE A 52 -14.41 -4.24 -22.24
C PHE A 52 -15.80 -3.70 -22.60
N THR A 53 -16.48 -3.13 -21.60
CA THR A 53 -17.68 -2.32 -21.80
C THR A 53 -17.32 -0.94 -22.37
N ASP A 54 -18.28 -0.24 -22.97
CA ASP A 54 -18.05 1.11 -23.49
C ASP A 54 -17.59 2.10 -22.41
N LYS A 55 -18.05 1.91 -21.16
CA LYS A 55 -17.63 2.72 -20.03
C LYS A 55 -16.15 2.47 -19.69
N GLU A 56 -15.72 1.21 -19.67
CA GLU A 56 -14.32 0.84 -19.42
C GLU A 56 -13.41 1.32 -20.55
N ARG A 57 -13.83 1.22 -21.81
CA ARG A 57 -13.09 1.78 -22.96
C ARG A 57 -12.85 3.28 -22.80
N LYS A 58 -13.89 4.04 -22.42
CA LYS A 58 -13.78 5.49 -22.20
C LYS A 58 -12.82 5.83 -21.06
N LEU A 59 -12.84 5.04 -19.98
CA LEU A 59 -11.89 5.21 -18.87
C LEU A 59 -10.45 4.93 -19.31
N LEU A 60 -10.23 3.91 -20.14
CA LEU A 60 -8.89 3.58 -20.66
C LEU A 60 -8.34 4.71 -21.55
N VAL A 61 -9.18 5.31 -22.39
CA VAL A 61 -8.77 6.36 -23.33
C VAL A 61 -8.09 7.53 -22.62
N GLU A 62 -8.63 8.00 -21.50
CA GLU A 62 -8.04 9.10 -20.72
C GLU A 62 -6.61 8.75 -20.27
N THR A 63 -6.45 7.61 -19.57
CA THR A 63 -5.14 7.15 -19.08
C THR A 63 -4.15 6.87 -20.22
N LEU A 64 -4.63 6.35 -21.35
CA LEU A 64 -3.78 6.04 -22.50
C LEU A 64 -3.24 7.32 -23.16
N ASN A 65 -4.06 8.37 -23.25
CA ASN A 65 -3.62 9.67 -23.76
C ASN A 65 -2.63 10.36 -22.80
N ASP A 66 -2.85 10.32 -21.49
CA ASP A 66 -1.89 10.86 -20.51
C ASP A 66 -0.52 10.16 -20.62
N ARG A 67 -0.54 8.83 -20.82
CA ARG A 67 0.68 8.05 -21.06
C ARG A 67 1.33 8.40 -22.40
N LEU A 68 0.55 8.59 -23.46
CA LEU A 68 1.07 9.01 -24.76
C LEU A 68 1.80 10.34 -24.65
N GLY A 69 1.18 11.35 -24.03
CA GLY A 69 1.82 12.64 -23.79
C GLY A 69 3.08 12.52 -22.94
N SER A 70 3.09 11.64 -21.92
CA SER A 70 4.30 11.36 -21.13
C SER A 70 5.42 10.73 -21.98
N TYR A 71 5.10 9.82 -22.91
CA TYR A 71 6.08 9.24 -23.82
C TYR A 71 6.61 10.24 -24.84
N GLU A 72 5.76 11.13 -25.35
CA GLU A 72 6.17 12.22 -26.23
C GLU A 72 7.14 13.16 -25.51
N ALA A 73 6.79 13.62 -24.30
CA ALA A 73 7.67 14.43 -23.47
C ALA A 73 8.99 13.73 -23.15
N LEU A 74 9.00 12.40 -22.92
CA LEU A 74 10.23 11.63 -22.73
C LEU A 74 11.08 11.55 -24.01
N ARG A 75 10.45 11.44 -25.18
CA ARG A 75 11.15 11.40 -26.48
C ARG A 75 11.77 12.75 -26.85
N GLU A 76 11.24 13.85 -26.34
CA GLU A 76 11.83 15.19 -26.50
C GLU A 76 13.09 15.40 -25.64
N GLN A 77 13.32 14.56 -24.61
CA GLN A 77 14.51 14.64 -23.78
C GLN A 77 15.73 14.04 -24.50
N ASP A 78 16.78 14.84 -24.69
CA ASP A 78 18.06 14.35 -25.20
C ASP A 78 18.85 13.63 -24.08
N LEU A 79 18.64 12.32 -24.00
CA LEU A 79 19.38 11.42 -23.10
C LEU A 79 20.33 10.56 -23.94
N PRO A 80 21.63 10.92 -24.03
CA PRO A 80 22.57 10.15 -24.83
C PRO A 80 22.74 8.75 -24.24
N ASN A 81 22.87 7.72 -25.09
CA ASN A 81 23.08 6.33 -24.67
C ASN A 81 24.31 6.13 -23.75
N SER A 82 25.23 7.09 -23.70
CA SER A 82 26.38 7.10 -22.79
C SER A 82 26.06 7.53 -21.36
N ARG A 83 24.88 8.12 -21.10
CA ARG A 83 24.45 8.50 -19.75
C ARG A 83 24.01 7.24 -19.01
N ALA A 84 24.85 6.75 -18.11
CA ALA A 84 24.50 5.62 -17.26
C ALA A 84 23.26 5.96 -16.41
N PRO A 85 22.31 5.01 -16.24
CA PRO A 85 21.22 5.19 -15.30
C PRO A 85 21.77 5.33 -13.87
N ALA A 86 21.01 5.98 -12.98
CA ALA A 86 21.36 5.99 -11.56
C ALA A 86 21.34 4.54 -11.03
N SER A 87 22.52 3.96 -10.81
CA SER A 87 22.67 2.59 -10.32
C SER A 87 22.72 2.50 -8.80
N THR A 88 22.80 3.64 -8.12
CA THR A 88 23.01 3.71 -6.67
C THR A 88 21.93 4.60 -6.07
N PHE A 89 21.04 3.98 -5.30
CA PHE A 89 20.15 4.71 -4.41
C PHE A 89 20.89 4.91 -3.08
N ASP A 90 21.14 6.17 -2.72
CA ASP A 90 21.72 6.53 -1.44
C ASP A 90 20.64 7.19 -0.56
N PRO A 91 20.05 6.46 0.40
CA PRO A 91 18.99 7.01 1.25
C PRO A 91 19.51 8.03 2.29
N ARG A 92 20.83 8.26 2.37
CA ARG A 92 21.45 9.06 3.42
C ARG A 92 21.31 10.54 3.09
N ARG A 93 20.58 11.30 3.91
CA ARG A 93 20.53 12.75 3.79
C ARG A 93 21.90 13.36 4.10
N GLY A 94 22.37 14.26 3.23
CA GLY A 94 23.56 15.07 3.49
C GLY A 94 24.88 14.30 3.64
N GLY A 95 24.98 13.08 3.10
CA GLY A 95 26.22 12.29 3.17
C GLY A 95 26.48 11.62 4.52
N ALA A 96 25.44 11.40 5.35
CA ALA A 96 25.55 10.66 6.61
C ALA A 96 26.19 9.27 6.38
N SER A 97 26.94 8.75 7.35
CA SER A 97 27.42 7.37 7.34
C SER A 97 26.33 6.44 7.88
N VAL A 98 26.14 5.28 7.24
CA VAL A 98 25.38 4.20 7.87
C VAL A 98 26.22 3.69 9.03
N PRO A 99 25.70 3.65 10.27
CA PRO A 99 26.43 3.09 11.39
C PRO A 99 26.76 1.62 11.10
N ASP A 100 28.03 1.24 11.26
CA ASP A 100 28.49 -0.15 11.15
C ASP A 100 28.19 -0.87 12.47
N VAL A 101 26.92 -1.25 12.63
CA VAL A 101 26.44 -2.00 13.80
C VAL A 101 26.32 -3.45 13.38
N PRO A 102 26.99 -4.40 14.06
CA PRO A 102 26.81 -5.82 13.77
C PRO A 102 25.33 -6.19 13.93
N GLU A 103 24.83 -7.03 13.03
CA GLU A 103 23.50 -7.60 13.16
C GLU A 103 23.38 -8.31 14.52
N SER A 104 22.47 -7.83 15.36
CA SER A 104 22.14 -8.47 16.62
C SER A 104 21.10 -9.56 16.36
N GLU A 105 21.42 -10.82 16.69
CA GLU A 105 20.42 -11.90 16.68
C GLU A 105 19.34 -11.69 17.77
N GLU A 106 19.64 -10.92 18.81
CA GLU A 106 18.73 -10.62 19.92
C GLU A 106 17.81 -9.41 19.63
N GLY A 107 17.90 -8.81 18.44
CA GLY A 107 17.14 -7.63 18.05
C GLY A 107 17.78 -6.32 18.55
N ALA A 108 17.02 -5.22 18.44
CA ALA A 108 17.48 -3.91 18.86
C ALA A 108 17.31 -3.73 20.39
N ASP A 109 18.41 -3.61 21.13
CA ASP A 109 18.39 -3.15 22.52
C ASP A 109 18.14 -1.64 22.54
N ILE A 110 16.89 -1.25 22.74
CA ILE A 110 16.47 0.16 22.77
C ILE A 110 16.22 0.55 24.23
N SER A 111 16.99 1.52 24.71
CA SER A 111 16.71 2.17 25.99
C SER A 111 15.38 2.93 25.91
N LEU A 112 14.41 2.51 26.71
CA LEU A 112 13.12 3.20 26.81
C LEU A 112 13.29 4.50 27.60
N PRO A 113 12.74 5.63 27.13
CA PRO A 113 12.78 6.87 27.90
C PRO A 113 11.92 6.73 29.15
N SER A 114 12.18 7.56 30.17
CA SER A 114 11.21 7.75 31.25
C SER A 114 9.96 8.43 30.67
N ALA A 115 8.79 7.85 30.86
CA ALA A 115 7.52 8.39 30.43
C ALA A 115 6.53 8.42 31.59
N GLN A 116 5.77 9.50 31.70
CA GLN A 116 4.61 9.57 32.59
C GLN A 116 3.36 9.48 31.74
N ARG A 117 2.31 8.87 32.30
CA ARG A 117 1.02 8.77 31.62
C ARG A 117 0.49 10.19 31.33
N PRO A 118 0.19 10.53 30.06
CA PRO A 118 -0.44 11.81 29.74
C PRO A 118 -1.81 11.95 30.41
N GLU A 119 -2.22 13.19 30.69
CA GLU A 119 -3.50 13.46 31.35
C GLU A 119 -4.70 13.24 30.42
N SER A 120 -4.51 13.45 29.10
CA SER A 120 -5.55 13.31 28.09
C SER A 120 -5.35 12.07 27.21
N ALA A 121 -6.46 11.51 26.74
CA ALA A 121 -6.44 10.41 25.77
C ALA A 121 -5.87 10.84 24.41
N GLU A 122 -6.01 12.12 24.06
CA GLU A 122 -5.45 12.70 22.83
C GLU A 122 -3.92 12.73 22.87
N ASP A 123 -3.33 13.23 23.96
CA ASP A 123 -1.88 13.22 24.14
C ASP A 123 -1.33 11.78 24.21
N LEU A 124 -2.08 10.85 24.81
CA LEU A 124 -1.71 9.43 24.82
C LEU A 124 -1.71 8.83 23.41
N ALA A 125 -2.65 9.22 22.54
CA ALA A 125 -2.71 8.75 21.16
C ALA A 125 -1.55 9.26 20.28
N TYR A 126 -0.99 10.43 20.62
CA TYR A 126 0.18 11.01 19.95
C TYR A 126 1.52 10.66 20.62
N ALA A 127 1.52 9.92 21.73
CA ALA A 127 2.74 9.45 22.36
C ALA A 127 3.54 8.55 21.40
N SER A 128 4.87 8.68 21.43
CA SER A 128 5.75 7.88 20.59
C SER A 128 5.72 6.40 20.98
N VAL A 129 6.08 5.52 20.05
CA VAL A 129 6.14 4.06 20.30
C VAL A 129 7.01 3.73 21.52
N VAL A 130 8.13 4.42 21.73
CA VAL A 130 9.03 4.18 22.86
C VAL A 130 8.45 4.67 24.19
N GLU A 131 7.64 5.72 24.20
CA GLU A 131 6.91 6.17 25.38
C GLU A 131 5.79 5.20 25.72
N LEU A 132 5.00 4.78 24.73
CA LEU A 132 3.95 3.76 24.91
C LEU A 132 4.52 2.44 25.44
N ALA A 133 5.65 1.99 24.90
CA ALA A 133 6.37 0.82 25.39
C ALA A 133 6.75 0.95 26.87
N GLN A 134 7.24 2.12 27.30
CA GLN A 134 7.55 2.37 28.70
C GLN A 134 6.30 2.37 29.58
N LEU A 135 5.21 3.00 29.12
CA LEU A 135 3.95 3.06 29.87
C LEU A 135 3.33 1.66 30.04
N LEU A 136 3.38 0.82 28.99
CA LEU A 136 2.96 -0.58 29.05
C LEU A 136 3.85 -1.38 30.00
N ARG A 137 5.17 -1.29 29.86
CA ARG A 137 6.12 -2.01 30.71
C ARG A 137 5.99 -1.65 32.19
N SER A 138 5.69 -0.39 32.49
CA SER A 138 5.50 0.12 33.85
C SER A 138 4.07 -0.03 34.40
N ARG A 139 3.13 -0.53 33.59
CA ARG A 139 1.69 -0.63 33.93
C ARG A 139 1.00 0.69 34.22
N ALA A 140 1.52 1.76 33.64
CA ALA A 140 0.83 3.04 33.61
C ALA A 140 -0.37 3.01 32.64
N VAL A 141 -0.33 2.14 31.62
CA VAL A 141 -1.42 1.84 30.69
C VAL A 141 -1.47 0.33 30.43
N THR A 142 -2.61 -0.15 29.92
CA THR A 142 -2.75 -1.56 29.46
C THR A 142 -2.76 -1.64 27.94
N SER A 143 -2.43 -2.80 27.38
CA SER A 143 -2.51 -3.04 25.94
C SER A 143 -3.95 -3.01 25.46
N VAL A 144 -4.90 -3.54 26.24
CA VAL A 144 -6.33 -3.45 25.94
C VAL A 144 -6.76 -1.99 25.84
N GLU A 145 -6.39 -1.15 26.81
CA GLU A 145 -6.70 0.28 26.80
C GLU A 145 -6.17 0.98 25.54
N LEU A 146 -4.91 0.77 25.16
CA LEU A 146 -4.34 1.38 23.96
C LEU A 146 -5.01 0.85 22.68
N THR A 147 -5.38 -0.42 22.66
CA THR A 147 -6.07 -1.06 21.54
C THR A 147 -7.46 -0.48 21.35
N GLU A 148 -8.22 -0.34 22.45
CA GLU A 148 -9.55 0.29 22.45
C GLU A 148 -9.47 1.76 22.00
N LEU A 149 -8.49 2.52 22.51
CA LEU A 149 -8.23 3.90 22.09
C LEU A 149 -7.95 4.00 20.58
N ALA A 150 -7.10 3.13 20.04
CA ALA A 150 -6.78 3.12 18.62
C ALA A 150 -8.00 2.78 17.75
N LEU A 151 -8.79 1.77 18.15
CA LEU A 151 -10.03 1.40 17.45
C LEU A 151 -11.08 2.52 17.50
N GLU A 152 -11.25 3.18 18.65
CA GLU A 152 -12.15 4.32 18.81
C GLU A 152 -11.75 5.47 17.87
N ARG A 153 -10.47 5.85 17.87
CA ARG A 153 -9.96 6.92 17.01
C ARG A 153 -10.09 6.59 15.52
N LEU A 154 -9.76 5.36 15.13
CA LEU A 154 -9.98 4.92 13.75
C LEU A 154 -11.45 5.10 13.36
N ARG A 155 -12.41 4.64 14.17
CA ARG A 155 -13.84 4.83 13.89
C ARG A 155 -14.26 6.29 13.85
N GLN A 156 -13.69 7.14 14.70
CA GLN A 156 -14.00 8.56 14.74
C GLN A 156 -13.55 9.29 13.47
N HIS A 157 -12.40 8.89 12.90
CA HIS A 157 -11.78 9.60 11.78
C HIS A 157 -12.02 8.95 10.41
N ASP A 158 -12.35 7.66 10.34
CA ASP A 158 -12.37 6.91 9.08
C ASP A 158 -13.45 7.37 8.10
N ASP A 159 -14.61 7.82 8.58
CA ASP A 159 -15.67 8.39 7.72
C ASP A 159 -15.16 9.60 6.90
N ALA A 160 -14.19 10.35 7.44
CA ALA A 160 -13.58 11.50 6.76
C ALA A 160 -12.29 11.13 6.01
N LEU A 161 -11.53 10.15 6.51
CA LEU A 161 -10.22 9.79 5.97
C LEU A 161 -10.26 8.67 4.92
N GLU A 162 -11.26 7.79 4.93
CA GLU A 162 -11.34 6.57 4.12
C GLU A 162 -10.02 5.77 4.16
N ALA A 163 -9.50 5.55 5.38
CA ALA A 163 -8.19 5.00 5.67
C ALA A 163 -8.21 3.52 6.10
N VAL A 164 -9.36 2.97 6.46
CA VAL A 164 -9.52 1.58 6.93
C VAL A 164 -10.22 0.73 5.87
N VAL A 165 -9.61 -0.40 5.53
CA VAL A 165 -10.23 -1.44 4.69
C VAL A 165 -10.97 -2.45 5.56
N THR A 166 -10.36 -2.87 6.66
CA THR A 166 -10.92 -3.90 7.53
C THR A 166 -10.42 -3.71 8.97
N TYR A 167 -11.34 -3.63 9.92
CA TYR A 167 -11.01 -3.72 11.34
C TYR A 167 -10.70 -5.16 11.72
N THR A 168 -9.68 -5.36 12.56
CA THR A 168 -9.30 -6.68 13.11
C THR A 168 -9.60 -6.76 14.60
N GLU A 169 -10.70 -6.13 15.04
CA GLU A 169 -11.04 -5.89 16.45
C GLU A 169 -10.98 -7.14 17.33
N ASP A 170 -11.65 -8.23 16.96
CA ASP A 170 -11.64 -9.47 17.77
C ASP A 170 -10.21 -9.99 17.96
N ARG A 171 -9.44 -10.08 16.86
CA ARG A 171 -8.02 -10.45 16.88
C ARG A 171 -7.20 -9.48 17.74
N ALA A 172 -7.46 -8.19 17.61
CA ALA A 172 -6.72 -7.14 18.29
C ALA A 172 -6.91 -7.22 19.81
N LEU A 173 -8.17 -7.33 20.26
CA LEU A 173 -8.50 -7.42 21.67
C LEU A 173 -7.99 -8.71 22.30
N ASP A 174 -8.02 -9.84 21.58
CA ASP A 174 -7.43 -11.09 22.06
C ASP A 174 -5.90 -11.02 22.19
N ALA A 175 -5.22 -10.42 21.20
CA ALA A 175 -3.78 -10.18 21.27
C ALA A 175 -3.41 -9.21 22.40
N ALA A 176 -4.19 -8.15 22.60
CA ALA A 176 -3.98 -7.16 23.66
C ALA A 176 -4.13 -7.77 25.06
N ARG A 177 -5.18 -8.57 25.30
CA ARG A 177 -5.37 -9.31 26.55
C ARG A 177 -4.22 -10.27 26.83
N GLN A 178 -3.70 -10.92 25.78
CA GLN A 178 -2.57 -11.81 25.92
C GLN A 178 -1.29 -11.04 26.26
N ALA A 179 -1.05 -9.88 25.64
CA ALA A 179 0.06 -9.00 25.98
C ALA A 179 -0.01 -8.52 27.44
N ASP A 180 -1.19 -8.10 27.91
CA ASP A 180 -1.37 -7.68 29.31
C ASP A 180 -1.09 -8.83 30.29
N LYS A 181 -1.55 -10.04 29.98
CA LYS A 181 -1.27 -11.23 30.80
C LYS A 181 0.22 -11.59 30.85
N GLU A 182 0.92 -11.45 29.73
CA GLU A 182 2.36 -11.70 29.66
C GLU A 182 3.14 -10.67 30.47
N LEU A 183 2.79 -9.40 30.32
CA LEU A 183 3.34 -8.35 31.16
C LEU A 183 3.06 -8.62 32.66
N ASP A 184 1.92 -9.24 33.03
CA ASP A 184 1.57 -9.58 34.44
C ASP A 184 2.51 -10.63 35.01
N ASN A 185 2.99 -11.53 34.16
CA ASN A 185 3.96 -12.55 34.52
C ASN A 185 5.42 -12.08 34.41
N GLY A 186 5.65 -10.84 33.93
CA GLY A 186 6.98 -10.29 33.68
C GLY A 186 7.59 -10.69 32.33
N ASP A 187 6.81 -11.28 31.43
CA ASP A 187 7.23 -11.74 30.10
C ASP A 187 7.28 -10.58 29.10
N TRP A 188 8.34 -9.77 29.17
CA TRP A 188 8.56 -8.66 28.23
C TRP A 188 9.17 -9.13 26.91
N ARG A 189 8.50 -8.86 25.78
CA ARG A 189 8.97 -9.25 24.43
C ARG A 189 9.75 -8.16 23.70
N GLY A 190 9.79 -6.94 24.23
CA GLY A 190 10.47 -5.81 23.61
C GLY A 190 9.56 -4.62 23.30
N PRO A 191 10.08 -3.55 22.68
CA PRO A 191 9.43 -2.24 22.58
C PRO A 191 8.08 -2.20 21.85
N LEU A 192 7.67 -3.25 21.15
CA LEU A 192 6.37 -3.31 20.46
C LEU A 192 5.34 -4.15 21.22
N HIS A 193 5.72 -4.77 22.34
CA HIS A 193 4.85 -5.64 23.12
C HIS A 193 3.65 -4.85 23.65
N GLY A 194 2.45 -5.18 23.17
CA GLY A 194 1.19 -4.57 23.52
C GLY A 194 0.85 -3.27 22.77
N VAL A 195 1.72 -2.81 21.85
CA VAL A 195 1.50 -1.55 21.11
C VAL A 195 0.58 -1.80 19.90
N PRO A 196 -0.52 -1.04 19.74
CA PRO A 196 -1.41 -1.18 18.59
C PRO A 196 -0.78 -0.65 17.29
N TYR A 197 -1.11 -1.24 16.15
CA TYR A 197 -0.63 -0.81 14.85
C TYR A 197 -1.60 -1.11 13.71
N GLY A 198 -1.46 -0.35 12.61
CA GLY A 198 -2.16 -0.62 11.36
C GLY A 198 -1.26 -1.25 10.30
N ALA A 199 -1.81 -2.06 9.40
CA ALA A 199 -1.06 -2.68 8.32
C ALA A 199 -1.72 -2.42 6.97
N LYS A 200 -0.96 -1.91 6.00
CA LYS A 200 -1.42 -1.76 4.60
C LYS A 200 -2.09 -3.04 4.11
N ASP A 201 -3.23 -2.91 3.43
CA ASP A 201 -4.08 -4.04 3.07
C ASP A 201 -3.48 -5.00 2.02
N LEU A 202 -2.26 -4.73 1.53
CA LEU A 202 -1.49 -5.72 0.77
C LEU A 202 -0.73 -6.76 1.60
N LEU A 203 -0.59 -6.54 2.91
CA LEU A 203 0.08 -7.46 3.81
C LEU A 203 -0.91 -8.54 4.25
N ALA A 204 -0.77 -9.75 3.72
CA ALA A 204 -1.68 -10.86 4.01
C ALA A 204 -1.75 -11.18 5.51
N VAL A 205 -2.97 -11.43 5.99
CA VAL A 205 -3.23 -11.85 7.37
C VAL A 205 -4.26 -12.98 7.31
N LYS A 206 -3.85 -14.20 7.66
CA LYS A 206 -4.76 -15.35 7.67
C LYS A 206 -5.98 -15.06 8.55
N GLY A 207 -7.17 -15.32 8.01
CA GLY A 207 -8.45 -15.05 8.67
C GLY A 207 -8.98 -13.62 8.49
N SER A 208 -8.27 -12.75 7.76
CA SER A 208 -8.75 -11.43 7.36
C SER A 208 -8.66 -11.25 5.83
N PRO A 209 -9.55 -10.46 5.21
CA PRO A 209 -9.42 -10.06 3.81
C PRO A 209 -8.06 -9.42 3.52
N THR A 210 -7.61 -9.54 2.26
CA THR A 210 -6.41 -8.89 1.74
C THR A 210 -6.68 -8.57 0.28
N THR A 211 -7.09 -7.33 0.03
CA THR A 211 -7.82 -6.94 -1.18
C THR A 211 -6.98 -6.13 -2.16
N TRP A 212 -5.78 -5.71 -1.75
CA TRP A 212 -4.88 -4.89 -2.56
C TRP A 212 -5.50 -3.56 -3.04
N GLY A 213 -6.57 -3.10 -2.38
CA GLY A 213 -7.28 -1.87 -2.71
C GLY A 213 -8.00 -1.89 -4.07
N ALA A 214 -7.99 -3.01 -4.79
CA ALA A 214 -8.48 -3.10 -6.16
C ALA A 214 -9.84 -3.80 -6.24
N LYS A 215 -10.77 -3.22 -7.01
CA LYS A 215 -12.16 -3.70 -7.12
C LYS A 215 -12.30 -5.20 -7.44
N PRO A 216 -11.50 -5.81 -8.35
CA PRO A 216 -11.61 -7.24 -8.64
C PRO A 216 -11.25 -8.16 -7.46
N TYR A 217 -10.50 -7.64 -6.48
CA TYR A 217 -9.99 -8.39 -5.33
C TYR A 217 -10.66 -7.97 -4.02
N GLU A 218 -11.77 -7.22 -4.05
CA GLU A 218 -12.46 -6.71 -2.86
C GLU A 218 -12.87 -7.80 -1.86
N ASN A 219 -13.13 -9.02 -2.36
CA ASN A 219 -13.49 -10.20 -1.55
C ASN A 219 -12.34 -11.21 -1.40
N GLN A 220 -11.11 -10.83 -1.79
CA GLN A 220 -9.95 -11.71 -1.75
C GLN A 220 -9.56 -12.02 -0.30
N THR A 221 -9.32 -13.31 -0.06
CA THR A 221 -8.71 -13.81 1.18
C THR A 221 -7.50 -14.65 0.79
N ILE A 222 -6.45 -14.58 1.61
CA ILE A 222 -5.20 -15.31 1.40
C ILE A 222 -4.97 -16.16 2.65
N ASP A 223 -4.79 -17.47 2.48
CA ASP A 223 -4.60 -18.41 3.60
C ASP A 223 -3.16 -18.41 4.13
N GLU A 224 -2.55 -17.22 4.20
CA GLU A 224 -1.18 -17.00 4.64
C GLU A 224 -1.09 -15.71 5.45
N THR A 225 -0.14 -15.66 6.37
CA THR A 225 0.20 -14.43 7.08
C THR A 225 1.57 -13.97 6.59
N ALA A 226 1.67 -12.72 6.13
CA ALA A 226 2.91 -12.14 5.65
C ALA A 226 3.99 -12.17 6.74
N THR A 227 5.23 -12.45 6.36
CA THR A 227 6.36 -12.60 7.30
C THR A 227 6.53 -11.40 8.24
N VAL A 228 6.30 -10.17 7.76
CA VAL A 228 6.37 -8.97 8.61
C VAL A 228 5.29 -8.96 9.69
N ILE A 229 4.07 -9.43 9.40
CA ILE A 229 3.00 -9.56 10.37
C ILE A 229 3.34 -10.66 11.39
N GLN A 230 3.87 -11.80 10.94
CA GLN A 230 4.33 -12.86 11.86
C GLN A 230 5.40 -12.35 12.84
N LYS A 231 6.34 -11.53 12.36
CA LYS A 231 7.38 -10.91 13.20
C LYS A 231 6.80 -9.91 14.20
N LEU A 232 5.79 -9.14 13.81
CA LEU A 232 5.08 -8.20 14.69
C LEU A 232 4.24 -8.93 15.73
N ASP A 233 3.54 -10.00 15.35
CA ASP A 233 2.82 -10.88 16.27
C ASP A 233 3.79 -11.52 17.29
N ALA A 234 4.96 -11.97 16.83
CA ALA A 234 6.00 -12.52 17.70
C ALA A 234 6.54 -11.47 18.68
N ALA A 235 6.70 -10.22 18.25
CA ALA A 235 7.08 -9.09 19.11
C ALA A 235 5.97 -8.64 20.07
N GLY A 236 4.75 -9.18 19.95
CA GLY A 236 3.59 -8.82 20.76
C GLY A 236 2.87 -7.54 20.32
N ALA A 237 3.12 -7.04 19.11
CA ALA A 237 2.40 -5.89 18.57
C ALA A 237 0.94 -6.28 18.24
N VAL A 238 0.02 -5.33 18.37
CA VAL A 238 -1.43 -5.59 18.24
C VAL A 238 -1.98 -5.01 16.94
N LEU A 239 -2.28 -5.86 15.96
CA LEU A 239 -2.87 -5.40 14.69
C LEU A 239 -4.33 -4.98 14.91
N VAL A 240 -4.64 -3.69 14.77
CA VAL A 240 -6.01 -3.15 14.97
C VAL A 240 -6.80 -3.01 13.67
N ALA A 241 -6.11 -2.77 12.55
CA ALA A 241 -6.76 -2.58 11.26
C ALA A 241 -5.84 -2.87 10.07
N LYS A 242 -6.47 -3.37 9.00
CA LYS A 242 -5.96 -3.33 7.64
C LYS A 242 -6.27 -1.96 7.04
N LEU A 243 -5.23 -1.22 6.68
CA LEU A 243 -5.32 0.16 6.21
C LEU A 243 -5.28 0.25 4.68
N SER A 244 -5.96 1.25 4.13
CA SER A 244 -6.11 1.47 2.70
C SER A 244 -4.79 1.70 1.98
N LEU A 245 -4.83 1.48 0.68
CA LEU A 245 -3.76 1.72 -0.26
C LEU A 245 -4.36 2.04 -1.61
N GLY A 246 -3.69 2.86 -2.42
CA GLY A 246 -4.07 2.96 -3.82
C GLY A 246 -4.06 1.58 -4.48
N ALA A 247 -5.04 1.34 -5.35
CA ALA A 247 -5.27 0.04 -5.97
C ALA A 247 -3.98 -0.51 -6.59
N LEU A 248 -3.63 -1.76 -6.24
CA LEU A 248 -2.40 -2.43 -6.67
C LEU A 248 -1.12 -1.65 -6.34
N ALA A 249 -1.13 -0.99 -5.18
CA ALA A 249 -0.03 -0.15 -4.70
C ALA A 249 0.27 1.05 -5.63
N TRP A 250 -0.76 1.70 -6.19
CA TRP A 250 -0.64 2.90 -7.03
C TRP A 250 -1.57 4.03 -6.59
N GLY A 251 -1.02 5.18 -6.19
CA GLY A 251 -1.81 6.35 -5.76
C GLY A 251 -2.56 6.17 -4.44
N ASP A 252 -3.65 6.91 -4.21
CA ASP A 252 -4.47 6.89 -3.00
C ASP A 252 -5.93 6.47 -3.21
N VAL A 253 -6.29 6.11 -4.45
CA VAL A 253 -7.64 5.68 -4.81
C VAL A 253 -7.75 4.16 -4.76
N TRP A 254 -8.75 3.67 -4.03
CA TRP A 254 -9.06 2.27 -3.84
C TRP A 254 -10.55 2.01 -4.05
N PHE A 255 -11.00 0.75 -4.06
CA PHE A 255 -12.43 0.46 -4.32
C PHE A 255 -13.40 1.09 -3.31
N GLY A 256 -12.91 1.45 -2.11
CA GLY A 256 -13.68 2.11 -1.06
C GLY A 256 -13.74 3.64 -1.21
N GLY A 257 -12.95 4.24 -2.10
CA GLY A 257 -12.90 5.68 -2.31
C GLY A 257 -11.48 6.21 -2.48
N GLN A 258 -11.20 7.42 -2.01
CA GLN A 258 -9.88 8.03 -2.02
C GLN A 258 -9.50 8.42 -0.60
N THR A 259 -8.45 7.81 -0.08
CA THR A 259 -7.95 8.14 1.26
C THR A 259 -7.53 9.60 1.33
N LYS A 260 -8.10 10.35 2.28
CA LYS A 260 -7.93 11.80 2.42
C LYS A 260 -6.78 12.16 3.34
N ASN A 261 -6.19 13.32 3.08
CA ASN A 261 -5.10 13.88 3.87
C ASN A 261 -5.64 14.46 5.18
N PRO A 262 -5.20 14.00 6.36
CA PRO A 262 -5.71 14.50 7.63
C PRO A 262 -5.39 15.99 7.91
N TRP A 263 -4.43 16.58 7.19
CA TRP A 263 -4.11 18.01 7.27
C TRP A 263 -5.01 18.87 6.36
N ASN A 264 -5.61 18.28 5.33
CA ASN A 264 -6.54 18.95 4.41
C ASN A 264 -7.43 17.91 3.70
N LEU A 265 -8.67 17.78 4.14
CA LEU A 265 -9.62 16.78 3.63
C LEU A 265 -10.05 17.01 2.16
N ASP A 266 -9.76 18.18 1.59
CA ASP A 266 -9.97 18.44 0.16
C ASP A 266 -8.91 17.77 -0.72
N GLN A 267 -7.85 17.20 -0.13
CA GLN A 267 -6.74 16.53 -0.81
C GLN A 267 -6.68 15.03 -0.49
N GLY A 268 -6.20 14.25 -1.44
CA GLY A 268 -5.82 12.85 -1.21
C GLY A 268 -4.52 12.72 -0.42
N SER A 269 -4.32 11.56 0.22
CA SER A 269 -3.15 11.25 1.04
C SER A 269 -1.90 10.84 0.25
N SER A 270 -1.95 10.86 -1.09
CA SER A 270 -0.91 10.31 -1.96
C SER A 270 -0.66 8.82 -1.73
N GLY A 271 0.25 8.24 -2.50
CA GLY A 271 0.33 6.82 -2.66
C GLY A 271 1.72 6.20 -2.54
N SER A 272 1.80 4.88 -2.38
CA SER A 272 0.63 3.98 -2.31
C SER A 272 0.19 3.58 -0.91
N SER A 273 0.97 3.94 0.11
CA SER A 273 0.67 3.65 1.51
C SER A 273 -0.23 4.73 2.13
N ALA A 274 -1.35 5.05 1.45
CA ALA A 274 -2.24 6.16 1.79
C ALA A 274 -2.86 6.03 3.19
N GLY A 275 -3.49 4.89 3.48
CA GLY A 275 -4.10 4.60 4.79
C GLY A 275 -3.09 4.60 5.92
N PRO A 276 -1.95 3.88 5.83
CA PRO A 276 -0.87 3.97 6.82
C PRO A 276 -0.42 5.40 7.12
N ALA A 277 -0.19 6.24 6.11
CA ALA A 277 0.24 7.62 6.31
C ALA A 277 -0.86 8.47 6.97
N ALA A 278 -2.10 8.35 6.50
CA ALA A 278 -3.24 9.09 7.02
C ALA A 278 -3.55 8.72 8.49
N ALA A 279 -3.65 7.41 8.79
CA ALA A 279 -4.00 6.91 10.11
C ALA A 279 -2.94 7.28 11.17
N VAL A 280 -1.65 7.18 10.85
CA VAL A 280 -0.57 7.60 11.77
C VAL A 280 -0.58 9.11 11.96
N SER A 281 -0.71 9.89 10.87
CA SER A 281 -0.71 11.36 10.96
C SER A 281 -1.91 11.92 11.74
N ALA A 282 -3.06 11.25 11.66
CA ALA A 282 -4.26 11.56 12.44
C ALA A 282 -4.20 11.04 13.90
N GLY A 283 -3.08 10.43 14.31
CA GLY A 283 -2.91 9.84 15.64
C GLY A 283 -3.88 8.68 15.91
N CYS A 284 -4.39 8.00 14.88
CA CYS A 284 -5.30 6.86 15.05
C CYS A 284 -4.56 5.59 15.51
N VAL A 285 -3.32 5.42 15.03
CA VAL A 285 -2.39 4.37 15.45
C VAL A 285 -0.99 4.96 15.59
N PRO A 286 -0.17 4.52 16.57
CA PRO A 286 1.16 5.10 16.82
C PRO A 286 2.17 4.74 15.71
N PHE A 287 1.96 3.62 15.00
CA PHE A 287 2.73 3.27 13.81
C PHE A 287 1.91 2.40 12.86
N ALA A 288 2.38 2.31 11.62
CA ALA A 288 1.80 1.43 10.62
C ALA A 288 2.87 0.90 9.64
N ILE A 289 2.57 -0.24 9.01
CA ILE A 289 3.43 -0.84 7.99
C ILE A 289 2.88 -0.56 6.60
N GLY A 290 3.73 0.00 5.74
CA GLY A 290 3.47 0.26 4.32
C GLY A 290 4.38 -0.52 3.38
N SER A 291 4.37 -0.13 2.11
CA SER A 291 5.34 -0.56 1.08
C SER A 291 5.78 0.64 0.24
N GLU A 292 6.95 0.53 -0.37
CA GLU A 292 7.54 1.50 -1.32
C GLU A 292 8.02 0.73 -2.56
N THR A 293 7.95 1.32 -3.76
CA THR A 293 8.25 0.63 -5.04
C THR A 293 8.98 1.52 -6.03
#